data_AF-A0A2P6ARF8-F1
#
_entry.id   AF-A0A2P6ARF8-F1
#
_cell.length_a   1.000
_cell.length_b   1.000
_cell.length_c   1.000
_cell.angle_alpha   90.00
_cell.angle_beta   90.00
_cell.angle_gamma   90.00
#
_symmetry.space_group_name_H-M   'P 1'
#
loop_
_entity.id
_entity.type
_entity.pdbx_description
1 polymer ?
#
loop_
_entity_poly.entity_id
_entity_poly.type
_entity_poly.pdbx_seq_one_letter_code
_entity_poly.pdbx_strand_id
1 'polypeptide(L)'
;MLMLLPWLLPALAQADVPGFGDTGDVPVVISATRLQQSLLDTPATVTVIDRGLIRASGARELPDILRLVPGMVVGRESGAEAFVGYHGTSAGGGRRMQVQVDGRSIYETGLARVDWIGLALDVEDIERIEVVRGPNSAAYGANSFFAVVNIITRDPQDVPAAELKLNHGENGIRDGFARIAGQALGADWRWSFSHRED
;
A
#
# COMPACT_ATOMS: atom_id res chain seq x y z
N MET A 1 -50.87 17.68 10.98
CA MET A 1 -50.20 17.14 9.78
C MET A 1 -48.76 16.81 10.16
N LEU A 2 -48.51 15.60 10.67
CA LEU A 2 -47.17 15.12 11.05
C LEU A 2 -46.55 14.44 9.82
N MET A 3 -45.44 14.97 9.31
CA MET A 3 -44.62 14.31 8.31
C MET A 3 -43.72 13.27 8.98
N LEU A 4 -43.86 12.00 8.58
CA LEU A 4 -42.99 10.90 8.96
C LEU A 4 -41.75 10.92 8.06
N LEU A 5 -40.56 11.07 8.63
CA LEU A 5 -39.29 10.84 7.92
C LEU A 5 -39.10 9.31 7.74
N PRO A 6 -38.86 8.80 6.52
CA PRO A 6 -38.55 7.38 6.33
C PRO A 6 -37.12 7.09 6.78
N TRP A 7 -36.96 6.02 7.56
CA TRP A 7 -35.67 5.53 8.03
C TRP A 7 -34.94 4.84 6.87
N LEU A 8 -33.74 5.29 6.53
CA LEU A 8 -32.86 4.64 5.57
C LEU A 8 -32.19 3.43 6.25
N LEU A 9 -32.64 2.22 5.93
CA LEU A 9 -31.92 0.99 6.26
C LEU A 9 -30.71 0.85 5.32
N PRO A 10 -29.49 0.57 5.84
CA PRO A 10 -28.37 0.28 4.97
C PRO A 10 -28.60 -1.08 4.30
N ALA A 11 -28.44 -1.14 2.98
CA ALA A 11 -28.39 -2.39 2.26
C ALA A 11 -27.13 -3.16 2.70
N LEU A 12 -27.32 -4.35 3.27
CA LEU A 12 -26.21 -5.28 3.52
C LEU A 12 -25.70 -5.76 2.16
N ALA A 13 -24.56 -5.23 1.71
CA ALA A 13 -23.87 -5.74 0.55
C ALA A 13 -23.41 -7.17 0.85
N GLN A 14 -23.91 -8.15 0.08
CA GLN A 14 -23.35 -9.50 0.07
C GLN A 14 -21.91 -9.43 -0.42
N ALA A 15 -20.98 -9.97 0.36
CA ALA A 15 -19.60 -10.15 -0.09
C ALA A 15 -19.57 -11.29 -1.12
N ASP A 16 -19.37 -10.95 -2.39
CA ASP A 16 -19.02 -11.93 -3.41
C ASP A 16 -17.67 -12.54 -3.05
N VAL A 17 -17.67 -13.85 -2.78
CA VAL A 17 -16.46 -14.63 -2.50
C VAL A 17 -15.94 -15.11 -3.85
N PRO A 18 -14.76 -14.65 -4.33
CA PRO A 18 -14.24 -15.08 -5.63
C PRO A 18 -13.95 -16.58 -5.62
N GLY A 19 -14.50 -17.31 -6.60
CA GLY A 19 -14.29 -18.74 -6.77
C GLY A 19 -12.90 -19.06 -7.34
N PHE A 20 -12.34 -20.19 -6.93
CA PHE A 20 -11.13 -20.77 -7.52
C PHE A 20 -11.40 -21.16 -8.99
N GLY A 21 -11.12 -20.24 -9.91
CA GLY A 21 -11.42 -20.42 -11.34
C GLY A 21 -11.60 -19.12 -12.11
N ASP A 22 -11.69 -17.98 -11.42
CA ASP A 22 -11.57 -16.68 -12.09
C ASP A 22 -10.11 -16.53 -12.56
N THR A 23 -9.86 -16.73 -13.85
CA THR A 23 -8.62 -16.27 -14.49
C THR A 23 -8.67 -14.75 -14.46
N GLY A 24 -8.39 -14.18 -13.29
CA GLY A 24 -8.38 -12.75 -13.07
C GLY A 24 -7.51 -12.09 -14.13
N ASP A 25 -7.97 -10.94 -14.62
CA ASP A 25 -7.22 -10.12 -15.57
C ASP A 25 -5.76 -10.03 -15.13
N VAL A 26 -4.87 -10.32 -16.08
CA VAL A 26 -3.43 -10.26 -15.81
C VAL A 26 -3.11 -8.84 -15.34
N PRO A 27 -2.51 -8.67 -14.13
CA PRO A 27 -2.28 -7.34 -13.59
C PRO A 27 -1.43 -6.48 -14.53
N VAL A 28 -1.84 -5.23 -14.70
CA VAL A 28 -1.02 -4.22 -15.37
C VAL A 28 -0.07 -3.61 -14.36
N VAL A 29 1.22 -3.60 -14.70
CA VAL A 29 2.29 -3.06 -13.86
C VAL A 29 3.00 -1.92 -14.59
N ILE A 30 3.53 -0.98 -13.81
CA ILE A 30 4.32 0.14 -14.33
C ILE A 30 5.78 0.08 -13.86
N SER A 31 6.05 -0.58 -12.74
CA SER A 31 7.31 -0.40 -12.00
C SER A 31 8.52 -1.09 -12.63
N ALA A 32 8.32 -2.04 -13.55
CA ALA A 32 9.44 -2.74 -14.16
C ALA A 32 10.12 -1.95 -15.28
N THR A 33 9.35 -1.18 -16.07
CA THR A 33 9.88 -0.44 -17.24
C THR A 33 9.50 1.04 -17.22
N ARG A 34 8.72 1.48 -16.23
CA ARG A 34 8.05 2.79 -16.20
C ARG A 34 6.99 2.98 -17.30
N LEU A 35 6.60 1.90 -17.97
CA LEU A 35 5.52 1.85 -18.94
C LEU A 35 4.46 0.89 -18.42
N GLN A 36 3.19 1.25 -18.61
CA GLN A 36 2.07 0.35 -18.31
C GLN A 36 2.12 -0.84 -19.26
N GLN A 37 2.24 -2.04 -18.70
CA GLN A 37 2.30 -3.28 -19.45
C GLN A 37 1.72 -4.44 -18.64
N SER A 38 1.34 -5.52 -19.33
CA SER A 38 0.96 -6.77 -18.69
C SER A 38 2.10 -7.33 -17.83
N LEU A 39 1.76 -7.89 -16.67
CA LEU A 39 2.72 -8.61 -15.83
C LEU A 39 3.43 -9.74 -16.61
N LEU A 40 2.76 -10.38 -17.57
CA LEU A 40 3.33 -11.45 -18.39
C LEU A 40 4.36 -10.96 -19.41
N ASP A 41 4.25 -9.70 -19.85
CA ASP A 41 5.15 -9.11 -20.85
C ASP A 41 6.34 -8.38 -20.19
N THR A 42 6.36 -8.36 -18.86
CA THR A 42 7.36 -7.62 -18.09
C THR A 42 8.70 -8.37 -18.05
N PRO A 43 9.82 -7.76 -18.45
CA PRO A 43 11.14 -8.40 -18.48
C PRO A 43 11.83 -8.42 -17.10
N ALA A 44 11.06 -8.54 -16.02
CA ALA A 44 11.57 -8.48 -14.65
C ALA A 44 10.71 -9.33 -13.70
N THR A 45 11.32 -9.77 -12.60
CA THR A 45 10.61 -10.51 -11.55
C THR A 45 9.82 -9.53 -10.69
N VAL A 46 8.52 -9.40 -10.96
CA VAL A 46 7.61 -8.52 -10.21
C VAL A 46 6.73 -9.32 -9.26
N THR A 47 6.55 -8.81 -8.04
CA THR A 47 5.48 -9.23 -7.13
C THR A 47 4.46 -8.11 -7.06
N VAL A 48 3.19 -8.42 -7.26
CA VAL A 48 2.09 -7.47 -7.08
C VAL A 48 1.32 -7.88 -5.83
N ILE A 49 1.18 -6.95 -4.89
CA ILE A 49 0.30 -7.10 -3.73
C ILE A 49 -0.87 -6.16 -3.97
N ASP A 50 -1.99 -6.70 -4.45
CA ASP A 50 -3.19 -5.93 -4.76
C ASP A 50 -3.99 -5.56 -3.50
N ARG A 51 -5.04 -4.74 -3.69
CA ARG A 51 -5.92 -4.30 -2.60
C ARG A 51 -6.59 -5.46 -1.88
N GLY A 52 -6.96 -6.51 -2.61
CA GLY A 52 -7.58 -7.70 -2.05
C GLY A 52 -6.65 -8.38 -1.04
N LEU A 53 -5.41 -8.62 -1.45
CA LEU A 53 -4.37 -9.22 -0.63
C LEU A 53 -3.94 -8.32 0.52
N ILE A 54 -3.81 -7.00 0.30
CA ILE A 54 -3.53 -6.03 1.38
C ILE A 54 -4.61 -6.13 2.46
N ARG A 55 -5.89 -6.11 2.10
CA ARG A 55 -6.98 -6.25 3.07
C ARG A 55 -6.98 -7.61 3.76
N ALA A 56 -6.79 -8.69 3.00
CA ALA A 56 -6.79 -10.05 3.51
C ALA A 56 -5.61 -10.32 4.45
N SER A 57 -4.48 -9.61 4.29
CA SER A 57 -3.29 -9.77 5.14
C SER A 57 -3.53 -9.36 6.59
N GLY A 58 -4.49 -8.47 6.86
CA GLY A 58 -4.69 -7.88 8.19
C GLY A 58 -3.53 -7.01 8.69
N ALA A 59 -2.55 -6.70 7.83
CA ALA A 59 -1.43 -5.86 8.20
C ALA A 59 -1.90 -4.44 8.54
N ARG A 60 -1.49 -3.95 9.72
CA ARG A 60 -1.78 -2.60 10.21
C ARG A 60 -0.77 -1.56 9.71
N GLU A 61 0.42 -2.02 9.33
CA GLU A 61 1.52 -1.16 8.88
C GLU A 61 2.03 -1.60 7.51
N LEU A 62 2.36 -0.61 6.67
CA LEU A 62 2.97 -0.81 5.35
C LEU A 62 4.20 -1.75 5.36
N PRO A 63 5.21 -1.59 6.24
CA PRO A 63 6.35 -2.50 6.25
C PRO A 63 5.92 -3.95 6.47
N ASP A 64 4.90 -4.23 7.29
CA ASP A 64 4.44 -5.58 7.56
C ASP A 64 3.80 -6.25 6.32
N ILE A 65 3.19 -5.47 5.41
CA ILE A 65 2.68 -5.97 4.11
C ILE A 65 3.81 -6.53 3.26
N LEU A 66 5.00 -5.92 3.30
CA LEU A 66 6.14 -6.32 2.46
C LEU A 66 6.70 -7.70 2.84
N ARG A 67 6.31 -8.28 3.98
CA ARG A 67 6.61 -9.68 4.32
C ARG A 67 6.01 -10.68 3.33
N LEU A 68 4.96 -10.29 2.61
CA LEU A 68 4.32 -11.14 1.59
C LEU A 68 5.18 -11.29 0.33
N VAL A 69 6.19 -10.43 0.14
CA VAL A 69 7.11 -10.54 -0.99
C VAL A 69 8.17 -11.59 -0.69
N PRO A 70 8.33 -12.64 -1.53
CA PRO A 70 9.34 -13.66 -1.29
C PRO A 70 10.75 -13.07 -1.28
N GLY A 71 11.50 -13.35 -0.20
CA GLY A 71 12.86 -12.86 0.02
C GLY A 71 12.96 -11.52 0.76
N MET A 72 11.84 -10.85 1.03
CA MET A 72 11.82 -9.67 1.90
C MET A 72 11.96 -10.06 3.38
N VAL A 73 12.65 -9.22 4.12
CA VAL A 73 12.83 -9.30 5.57
C VAL A 73 12.34 -7.99 6.16
N VAL A 74 11.43 -8.08 7.11
CA VAL A 74 10.84 -6.93 7.80
C VAL A 74 11.02 -7.14 9.29
N GLY A 75 11.71 -6.22 9.94
CA GLY A 75 11.93 -6.25 11.38
C GLY A 75 11.78 -4.85 11.98
N ARG A 76 12.01 -4.78 13.29
CA ARG A 76 12.05 -3.51 14.03
C ARG A 76 13.41 -3.40 14.71
N GLU A 77 14.06 -2.24 14.55
CA GLU A 77 15.29 -1.86 15.23
C GLU A 77 14.92 -0.94 16.40
N SER A 78 15.58 -1.11 17.55
CA SER A 78 15.48 -0.20 18.71
C SER A 78 14.09 0.41 18.99
N GLY A 79 13.12 -0.43 19.36
CA GLY A 79 11.75 0.01 19.65
C GLY A 79 10.85 -0.13 18.44
N ALA A 80 10.19 0.96 18.02
CA ALA A 80 9.21 0.93 16.94
C ALA A 80 9.82 1.00 15.55
N GLU A 81 11.06 1.47 15.36
CA GLU A 81 11.63 1.78 14.04
C GLU A 81 11.66 0.55 13.12
N ALA A 82 10.81 0.54 12.09
CA ALA A 82 10.77 -0.57 11.15
C ALA A 82 11.92 -0.50 10.14
N PHE A 83 12.48 -1.67 9.81
CA PHE A 83 13.37 -1.82 8.66
C PHE A 83 12.77 -2.81 7.66
N VAL A 84 13.06 -2.59 6.39
CA VAL A 84 12.71 -3.48 5.29
C VAL A 84 13.96 -3.73 4.45
N GLY A 85 14.25 -5.00 4.18
CA GLY A 85 15.39 -5.44 3.39
C GLY A 85 15.04 -6.59 2.48
N TYR A 86 15.88 -6.84 1.48
CA TYR A 86 15.75 -7.95 0.56
C TYR A 86 17.00 -8.83 0.66
N HIS A 87 16.86 -10.15 0.79
CA HIS A 87 17.98 -11.08 1.01
C HIS A 87 18.88 -10.71 2.21
N GLY A 88 18.29 -10.25 3.32
CA GLY A 88 19.01 -10.03 4.58
C GLY A 88 19.86 -8.75 4.63
N THR A 89 19.67 -7.81 3.71
CA THR A 89 20.53 -6.63 3.54
C THR A 89 20.20 -5.45 4.48
N SER A 90 19.69 -5.68 5.68
CA SER A 90 19.07 -4.57 6.45
C SER A 90 19.27 -4.58 7.97
N ALA A 91 20.40 -5.04 8.47
CA ALA A 91 20.82 -4.69 9.84
C ALA A 91 21.87 -3.57 9.77
N GLY A 92 21.46 -2.30 9.93
CA GLY A 92 22.36 -1.15 10.10
C GLY A 92 22.53 -0.18 8.92
N GLY A 93 21.73 -0.26 7.86
CA GLY A 93 21.74 0.74 6.78
C GLY A 93 20.93 0.30 5.56
N GLY A 94 19.73 0.86 5.40
CA GLY A 94 18.81 0.58 4.29
C GLY A 94 19.29 1.13 2.95
N ARG A 95 20.41 0.61 2.45
CA ARG A 95 21.00 1.00 1.17
C ARG A 95 20.67 -0.09 0.17
N ARG A 96 20.32 0.30 -1.07
CA ARG A 96 20.13 -0.56 -2.26
C ARG A 96 18.69 -1.07 -2.49
N MET A 97 17.69 -0.56 -1.77
CA MET A 97 16.29 -0.71 -2.13
C MET A 97 15.64 0.65 -2.35
N GLN A 98 15.10 0.87 -3.54
CA GLN A 98 14.42 2.11 -3.86
C GLN A 98 12.95 1.96 -3.49
N VAL A 99 12.44 2.86 -2.66
CA VAL A 99 11.03 2.88 -2.26
C VAL A 99 10.41 4.19 -2.70
N GLN A 100 9.22 4.09 -3.28
CA GLN A 100 8.52 5.21 -3.87
C GLN A 100 7.00 5.08 -3.69
N VAL A 101 6.35 6.23 -3.62
CA VAL A 101 4.89 6.38 -3.65
C VAL A 101 4.55 7.10 -4.95
N ASP A 102 3.72 6.47 -5.79
CA ASP A 102 3.31 7.00 -7.09
C ASP A 102 4.48 7.50 -7.95
N GLY A 103 5.58 6.74 -8.00
CA GLY A 103 6.77 7.11 -8.78
C GLY A 103 7.75 8.07 -8.08
N ARG A 104 7.41 8.61 -6.91
CA ARG A 104 8.24 9.56 -6.17
C ARG A 104 8.97 8.88 -5.03
N SER A 105 10.31 8.99 -5.02
CA SER A 105 11.15 8.43 -3.96
C SER A 105 10.74 8.96 -2.58
N ILE A 106 10.57 8.06 -1.62
CA ILE A 106 10.41 8.37 -0.19
C ILE A 106 11.68 8.07 0.61
N TYR A 107 12.77 7.74 -0.09
CA TYR A 107 14.08 7.57 0.54
C TYR A 107 14.63 8.91 1.02
N GLU A 108 14.96 8.99 2.30
CA GLU A 108 15.56 10.15 2.92
C GLU A 108 17.09 10.07 2.88
N THR A 109 17.68 10.74 1.89
CA THR A 109 19.13 10.70 1.67
C THR A 109 19.94 11.15 2.89
N GLY A 110 19.42 12.11 3.68
CA GLY A 110 20.09 12.60 4.89
C GLY A 110 20.12 11.59 6.03
N LEU A 111 19.11 10.72 6.11
CA LEU A 111 19.02 9.64 7.13
C LEU A 111 19.46 8.29 6.59
N ALA A 112 19.72 8.20 5.28
CA ALA A 112 20.04 6.97 4.57
C ALA A 112 19.05 5.82 4.81
N ARG A 113 17.76 6.15 4.92
CA ARG A 113 16.67 5.19 5.18
C ARG A 113 15.35 5.67 4.59
N VAL A 114 14.34 4.81 4.67
CA VAL A 114 12.93 5.18 4.51
C VAL A 114 12.35 5.27 5.92
N ASP A 115 11.69 6.37 6.25
CA ASP A 115 10.87 6.44 7.46
C ASP A 115 9.54 5.76 7.20
N TRP A 116 9.47 4.47 7.53
CA TRP A 116 8.28 3.63 7.31
C TRP A 116 7.09 4.01 8.21
N ILE A 117 7.35 4.71 9.32
CA ILE A 117 6.35 4.96 10.37
C ILE A 117 5.90 6.41 10.35
N GLY A 118 6.81 7.34 10.07
CA GLY A 118 6.50 8.75 9.85
C GLY A 118 5.87 9.06 8.49
N LEU A 119 5.72 8.06 7.60
CA LEU A 119 5.05 8.24 6.32
C LEU A 119 3.57 8.56 6.55
N ALA A 120 3.12 9.71 6.05
CA ALA A 120 1.72 10.13 6.04
C ALA A 120 0.91 9.38 4.96
N LEU A 121 0.95 8.04 4.99
CA LEU A 121 0.23 7.15 4.08
C LEU A 121 -0.31 5.96 4.88
N ASP A 122 -1.63 5.84 4.93
CA ASP A 122 -2.25 4.67 5.56
C ASP A 122 -2.38 3.49 4.59
N VAL A 123 -2.39 2.28 5.12
CA VAL A 123 -2.63 1.04 4.40
C VAL A 123 -3.97 1.11 3.65
N GLU A 124 -5.00 1.73 4.21
CA GLU A 124 -6.29 1.91 3.54
C GLU A 124 -6.19 2.70 2.23
N ASP A 125 -5.21 3.60 2.10
CA ASP A 125 -5.01 4.47 0.94
C ASP A 125 -4.20 3.82 -0.19
N ILE A 126 -3.69 2.61 0.03
CA ILE A 126 -2.90 1.88 -0.95
C ILE A 126 -3.81 1.03 -1.83
N GLU A 127 -3.70 1.23 -3.14
CA GLU A 127 -4.36 0.39 -4.14
C GLU A 127 -3.59 -0.90 -4.34
N ARG A 128 -2.28 -0.80 -4.60
CA ARG A 128 -1.41 -1.96 -4.72
C ARG A 128 0.05 -1.59 -4.45
N ILE A 129 0.86 -2.61 -4.20
CA ILE A 129 2.31 -2.49 -4.11
C ILE A 129 2.93 -3.35 -5.20
N GLU A 130 3.77 -2.74 -6.02
CA GLU A 130 4.57 -3.42 -7.05
C GLU A 130 6.01 -3.51 -6.56
N VAL A 131 6.54 -4.73 -6.46
CA VAL A 131 7.93 -4.96 -6.06
C VAL A 131 8.68 -5.65 -7.18
N VAL A 132 9.57 -4.88 -7.82
CA VAL A 132 10.49 -5.38 -8.84
C VAL A 132 11.77 -5.82 -8.17
N ARG A 133 12.07 -7.11 -8.26
CA ARG A 133 13.26 -7.71 -7.64
C ARG A 133 14.41 -7.76 -8.63
N GLY A 134 15.61 -7.44 -8.16
CA GLY A 134 16.84 -7.43 -8.94
C GLY A 134 17.35 -6.02 -9.27
N PRO A 135 18.45 -5.94 -10.06
CA PRO A 135 19.12 -4.69 -10.39
C PRO A 135 18.29 -3.80 -11.31
N ASN A 136 17.95 -2.59 -10.85
CA ASN A 136 17.09 -1.64 -11.56
C ASN A 136 17.71 -0.23 -11.68
N SER A 137 19.02 -0.10 -11.43
CA SER A 137 19.70 1.19 -11.33
C SER A 137 19.71 2.03 -12.60
N ALA A 138 19.56 1.41 -13.78
CA ALA A 138 19.41 2.13 -15.03
C ALA A 138 18.11 2.96 -15.09
N ALA A 139 17.02 2.47 -14.47
CA ALA A 139 15.70 3.11 -14.51
C ALA A 139 15.37 3.91 -13.24
N TYR A 140 15.95 3.54 -12.09
CA TYR A 140 15.61 4.06 -10.77
C TYR A 140 16.79 4.63 -9.97
N GLY A 141 18.02 4.53 -10.49
CA GLY A 141 19.20 5.15 -9.89
C GLY A 141 19.96 4.28 -8.88
N ALA A 142 20.90 4.91 -8.15
CA ALA A 142 21.90 4.20 -7.35
C ALA A 142 21.31 3.37 -6.19
N ASN A 143 20.11 3.68 -5.73
CA ASN A 143 19.48 3.02 -4.58
C ASN A 143 18.58 1.83 -4.96
N SER A 144 18.55 1.38 -6.21
CA SER A 144 17.65 0.32 -6.68
C SER A 144 18.37 -0.96 -7.13
N PHE A 145 19.42 -1.37 -6.43
CA PHE A 145 20.23 -2.52 -6.83
C PHE A 145 19.58 -3.87 -6.46
N PHE A 146 18.90 -3.96 -5.33
CA PHE A 146 18.23 -5.19 -4.90
C PHE A 146 16.76 -5.24 -5.28
N ALA A 147 16.06 -4.12 -5.14
CA ALA A 147 14.64 -4.03 -5.50
C ALA A 147 14.19 -2.58 -5.70
N VAL A 148 13.07 -2.44 -6.39
CA VAL A 148 12.24 -1.24 -6.44
C VAL A 148 10.88 -1.60 -5.86
N VAL A 149 10.46 -0.88 -4.83
CA VAL A 149 9.14 -0.97 -4.21
C VAL A 149 8.38 0.28 -4.62
N ASN A 150 7.32 0.10 -5.38
CA ASN A 150 6.41 1.17 -5.76
C ASN A 150 5.05 0.95 -5.11
N ILE A 151 4.64 1.93 -4.33
CA ILE A 151 3.35 1.95 -3.64
C ILE A 151 2.44 2.83 -4.49
N ILE A 152 1.37 2.23 -5.02
CA ILE A 152 0.40 2.93 -5.85
C ILE A 152 -0.77 3.29 -4.93
N THR A 153 -1.08 4.58 -4.83
CA THR A 153 -2.21 5.05 -4.03
C THR A 153 -3.53 4.97 -4.79
N ARG A 154 -4.63 4.94 -4.04
CA ARG A 154 -5.98 4.92 -4.61
C ARG A 154 -6.33 6.28 -5.20
N ASP A 155 -6.83 6.26 -6.44
CA ASP A 155 -7.37 7.45 -7.09
C ASP A 155 -8.65 7.93 -6.37
N PRO A 156 -8.87 9.24 -6.18
CA PRO A 156 -10.10 9.74 -5.58
C PRO A 156 -11.39 9.28 -6.28
N GLN A 157 -11.34 8.94 -7.57
CA GLN A 157 -12.48 8.44 -8.35
C GLN A 157 -12.79 6.96 -8.06
N ASP A 158 -11.79 6.20 -7.60
CA ASP A 158 -11.88 4.75 -7.34
C ASP A 158 -12.23 4.42 -5.88
N VAL A 159 -12.56 5.43 -5.08
CA VAL A 159 -12.91 5.27 -3.66
C VAL A 159 -14.33 5.75 -3.36
N PRO A 160 -15.00 5.18 -2.35
CA PRO A 160 -16.27 5.73 -1.87
C PRO A 160 -16.11 7.18 -1.41
N ALA A 161 -17.15 8.00 -1.60
CA ALA A 161 -17.15 9.41 -1.20
C ALA A 161 -16.87 9.64 0.30
N ALA A 162 -17.23 8.66 1.14
CA ALA A 162 -16.83 8.62 2.55
C ALA A 162 -16.58 7.17 2.97
N GLU A 163 -15.56 6.95 3.80
CA GLU A 163 -15.25 5.66 4.41
C GLU A 163 -14.89 5.87 5.88
N LEU A 164 -15.39 5.01 6.75
CA LEU A 164 -15.01 4.92 8.15
C LEU A 164 -14.66 3.47 8.46
N LYS A 165 -13.48 3.25 9.04
CA LYS A 165 -13.02 1.93 9.50
C LYS A 165 -12.57 2.05 10.95
N LEU A 166 -12.99 1.08 11.75
CA LEU A 166 -12.62 0.96 13.15
C LEU A 166 -12.11 -0.47 13.36
N ASN A 167 -10.93 -0.62 13.95
CA ASN A 167 -10.38 -1.92 14.32
C ASN A 167 -10.19 -1.98 15.83
N HIS A 168 -10.49 -3.14 16.42
CA HIS A 168 -10.22 -3.44 17.82
C HIS A 168 -9.55 -4.80 17.90
N GLY A 169 -8.48 -4.91 18.68
CA GLY A 169 -7.71 -6.13 18.84
C GLY A 169 -7.34 -6.44 20.29
N GLU A 170 -6.58 -7.51 20.48
CA GLU A 170 -5.96 -7.81 21.77
C GLU A 170 -4.85 -6.80 22.10
N ASN A 171 -4.33 -6.85 23.32
CA ASN A 171 -3.27 -5.96 23.82
C ASN A 171 -3.59 -4.46 23.79
N GLY A 172 -4.86 -4.07 23.63
CA GLY A 172 -5.27 -2.67 23.63
C GLY A 172 -5.36 -2.02 22.25
N ILE A 173 -5.16 -2.80 21.17
CA ILE A 173 -5.23 -2.28 19.79
C ILE A 173 -6.57 -1.61 19.53
N ARG A 174 -6.51 -0.33 19.15
CA ARG A 174 -7.65 0.50 18.74
C ARG A 174 -7.25 1.41 17.59
N ASP A 175 -7.73 1.08 16.40
CA ASP A 175 -7.45 1.88 15.21
C ASP A 175 -8.71 2.56 14.70
N GLY A 176 -8.54 3.78 14.21
CA GLY A 176 -9.55 4.52 13.48
C GLY A 176 -9.01 5.04 12.16
N PHE A 177 -9.80 4.91 11.11
CA PHE A 177 -9.51 5.48 9.80
C PHE A 177 -10.77 6.13 9.25
N ALA A 178 -10.64 7.35 8.73
CA ALA A 178 -11.69 8.07 8.05
C ALA A 178 -11.16 8.62 6.72
N ARG A 179 -11.96 8.50 5.66
CA ARG A 179 -11.68 9.11 4.36
C ARG A 179 -12.90 9.86 3.86
N ILE A 180 -12.66 10.98 3.20
CA ILE A 180 -13.63 11.65 2.33
C ILE A 180 -12.99 11.92 0.97
N ALA A 181 -13.77 11.74 -0.09
CA ALA A 181 -13.34 11.95 -1.46
C ALA A 181 -14.47 12.53 -2.30
N GLY A 182 -14.11 13.23 -3.37
CA GLY A 182 -15.08 13.74 -4.31
C GLY A 182 -14.43 14.51 -5.45
N GLN A 183 -15.30 15.04 -6.30
CA GLN A 183 -14.93 15.87 -7.44
C GLN A 183 -15.60 17.24 -7.29
N ALA A 184 -14.81 18.30 -7.37
CA ALA A 184 -15.31 19.67 -7.32
C ALA A 184 -14.43 20.59 -8.16
N LEU A 185 -15.05 21.55 -8.87
CA LEU A 185 -14.34 22.57 -9.66
C LEU A 185 -13.39 21.99 -10.73
N GLY A 186 -13.70 20.81 -11.28
CA GLY A 186 -12.85 20.13 -12.25
C GLY A 186 -11.59 19.48 -11.66
N ALA A 187 -11.51 19.35 -10.33
CA ALA A 187 -10.46 18.66 -9.62
C ALA A 187 -11.02 17.52 -8.77
N ASP A 188 -10.28 16.43 -8.71
CA ASP A 188 -10.56 15.31 -7.84
C ASP A 188 -9.75 15.48 -6.54
N TRP A 189 -10.38 15.20 -5.40
CA TRP A 189 -9.76 15.37 -4.10
C TRP A 189 -10.08 14.20 -3.19
N ARG A 190 -9.11 13.86 -2.35
CA ARG A 190 -9.22 12.82 -1.33
C ARG A 190 -8.46 13.26 -0.09
N TRP A 191 -9.11 13.17 1.08
CA TRP A 191 -8.48 13.35 2.37
C TRP A 191 -8.72 12.13 3.23
N SER A 192 -7.68 11.70 3.93
CA SER A 192 -7.74 10.63 4.89
C SER A 192 -7.15 11.11 6.22
N PHE A 193 -7.67 10.55 7.30
CA PHE A 193 -7.15 10.70 8.64
C PHE A 193 -7.14 9.34 9.31
N SER A 194 -6.06 9.03 10.02
CA SER A 194 -5.95 7.80 10.76
C SER A 194 -5.32 7.98 12.12
N HIS A 195 -5.67 7.06 13.00
CA HIS A 195 -5.15 6.95 14.34
C HIS A 195 -4.93 5.47 14.66
N ARG A 196 -3.77 5.14 15.22
CA ARG A 196 -3.43 3.81 15.70
C ARG A 196 -2.99 3.91 17.16
N GLU A 197 -3.49 2.98 17.96
CA GLU A 197 -3.15 2.80 19.37
C GLU A 197 -2.61 1.37 19.57
N ASP A 198 -1.54 1.25 20.35
CA ASP A 198 -0.84 0.00 20.68
C ASP A 198 -0.69 -0.17 22.21
#